data_AF-A0A1E7LAI9-F1
#
_entry.id   AF-A0A1E7LAI9-F1
#
_cell.length_a   1.000
_cell.length_b   1.000
_cell.length_c   1.000
_cell.angle_alpha   90.00
_cell.angle_beta   90.00
_cell.angle_gamma   90.00
#
_symmetry.space_group_name_H-M   'P 1'
#
loop_
_entity.id
_entity.type
_entity.pdbx_description
1 polymer ?
#
loop_
_entity_poly.entity_id
_entity_poly.type
_entity_poly.pdbx_seq_one_letter_code
_entity_poly.pdbx_strand_id
1 'polypeptide(L)'
;MQWIMAKATKPGPETPTYAEGTHPSRAEACVLADGFEDLFAVLIAWQNDLMADGEYITAYAMPAVVTQAGYVAAETLAAWDEGDERAIRLDYEHGGWIKVAPDHEARPKGRPPFPPALEAPKRRKEITR
;
A
#
# COMPACT_ATOMS: atom_id res chain seq x y z
N MET A 1 15.06 11.41 -10.85
CA MET A 1 13.66 11.44 -11.34
C MET A 1 12.82 11.43 -10.10
N GLN A 2 12.01 12.47 -9.86
CA GLN A 2 11.33 12.64 -8.58
C GLN A 2 10.13 11.72 -8.44
N TRP A 3 9.74 11.42 -7.20
CA TRP A 3 8.64 10.54 -6.84
C TRP A 3 7.72 11.21 -5.83
N ILE A 4 6.42 11.09 -6.05
CA ILE A 4 5.42 11.45 -5.04
C ILE A 4 4.95 10.18 -4.33
N MET A 5 4.87 10.22 -3.01
CA MET A 5 4.33 9.14 -2.20
C MET A 5 3.29 9.68 -1.22
N ALA A 6 2.15 9.00 -1.13
CA ALA A 6 1.05 9.34 -0.24
C ALA A 6 0.78 8.17 0.71
N LYS A 7 0.64 8.48 2.01
CA LYS A 7 0.21 7.51 3.02
C LYS A 7 -1.23 7.07 2.70
N ALA A 8 -1.47 5.76 2.70
CA ALA A 8 -2.80 5.21 2.52
C ALA A 8 -3.61 5.31 3.81
N THR A 9 -4.93 5.50 3.69
CA THR A 9 -5.83 5.55 4.84
C THR A 9 -6.52 4.19 5.01
N LYS A 10 -6.48 3.63 6.22
CA LYS A 10 -7.19 2.38 6.51
C LYS A 10 -8.70 2.66 6.60
N PRO A 11 -9.56 1.99 5.80
CA PRO A 11 -11.00 2.26 5.83
C PRO A 11 -11.73 1.72 7.07
N GLY A 12 -11.09 0.93 7.94
CA GLY A 12 -11.68 0.46 9.19
C GLY A 12 -10.97 -0.73 9.86
N PRO A 13 -11.38 -1.14 11.07
CA PRO A 13 -10.71 -2.18 11.85
C PRO A 13 -10.88 -3.61 11.32
N GLU A 14 -11.89 -3.85 10.46
CA GLU A 14 -12.36 -5.18 10.05
C GLU A 14 -11.67 -5.77 8.81
N THR A 15 -10.68 -5.10 8.21
CA THR A 15 -10.06 -5.58 6.95
C THR A 15 -8.54 -5.56 7.04
N PRO A 16 -7.86 -6.72 7.02
CA PRO A 16 -6.43 -6.76 6.80
C PRO A 16 -6.12 -7.34 5.42
N THR A 17 -5.61 -6.49 4.53
CA THR A 17 -4.41 -6.89 3.77
C THR A 17 -3.53 -5.68 3.45
N TYR A 18 -4.12 -4.52 3.10
CA TYR A 18 -3.41 -3.26 2.81
C TYR A 18 -4.43 -2.10 2.83
N ALA A 19 -4.00 -0.88 3.15
CA ALA A 19 -4.88 0.30 3.14
C ALA A 19 -5.13 0.81 1.70
N GLU A 20 -6.25 1.48 1.48
CA GLU A 20 -6.63 1.95 0.14
C GLU A 20 -5.82 3.19 -0.27
N GLY A 21 -5.43 3.23 -1.55
CA GLY A 21 -4.72 4.36 -2.14
C GLY A 21 -5.49 5.66 -1.93
N THR A 22 -4.87 6.60 -1.23
CA THR A 22 -5.44 7.92 -0.98
C THR A 22 -4.79 8.93 -1.93
N HIS A 23 -5.61 9.75 -2.59
CA HIS A 23 -5.08 10.81 -3.45
C HIS A 23 -4.14 11.73 -2.64
N PRO A 24 -2.99 12.16 -3.19
CA PRO A 24 -2.00 12.90 -2.41
C PRO A 24 -2.51 14.18 -1.74
N SER A 25 -3.49 14.86 -2.33
CA SER A 25 -4.10 16.07 -1.72
C SER A 25 -5.01 15.79 -0.52
N ARG A 26 -5.36 14.53 -0.27
CA ARG A 26 -6.25 14.09 0.81
C ARG A 26 -5.56 13.16 1.80
N ALA A 27 -4.32 12.77 1.52
CA ALA A 27 -3.54 11.89 2.38
C ALA A 27 -3.15 12.61 3.66
N GLU A 28 -3.16 11.88 4.78
CA GLU A 28 -2.69 12.39 6.07
C GLU A 28 -1.20 12.81 6.01
N ALA A 29 -0.42 12.10 5.21
CA ALA A 29 0.97 12.42 4.92
C ALA A 29 1.28 12.21 3.44
N CYS A 30 2.08 13.10 2.88
CA CYS A 30 2.56 13.06 1.50
C CYS A 30 3.99 13.59 1.42
N VAL A 31 4.80 13.02 0.55
CA VAL A 31 6.18 13.44 0.32
C VAL A 31 6.50 13.50 -1.17
N LEU A 32 7.34 14.45 -1.54
CA LEU A 32 8.06 14.48 -2.81
C LEU A 32 9.52 14.13 -2.53
N ALA A 33 10.05 13.13 -3.23
CA ALA A 33 11.41 12.65 -3.07
C ALA A 33 12.19 12.72 -4.38
N ASP A 34 13.52 12.85 -4.30
CA ASP A 34 14.38 13.01 -5.47
C ASP A 34 14.71 11.68 -6.18
N GLY A 35 14.72 10.60 -5.40
CA GLY A 35 14.85 9.21 -5.85
C GLY A 35 13.75 8.30 -5.33
N PHE A 36 13.71 7.07 -5.87
CA PHE A 36 12.77 6.03 -5.43
C PHE A 36 13.20 5.45 -4.07
N GLU A 37 14.50 5.29 -3.89
CA GLU A 37 15.17 4.80 -2.70
C GLU A 37 14.90 5.65 -1.45
N ASP A 38 14.74 6.97 -1.63
CA ASP A 38 14.44 7.92 -0.57
C ASP A 38 13.07 7.64 0.08
N LEU A 39 12.15 7.03 -0.68
CA LEU A 39 10.81 6.67 -0.18
C LEU A 39 10.89 5.66 0.97
N PHE A 40 11.90 4.77 0.97
CA PHE A 40 12.06 3.79 2.04
C PHE A 40 12.41 4.45 3.38
N ALA A 41 13.30 5.45 3.35
CA ALA A 41 13.66 6.21 4.55
C ALA A 41 12.45 6.98 5.09
N VAL A 42 11.64 7.56 4.20
CA VAL A 42 10.40 8.26 4.60
C VAL A 42 9.38 7.27 5.18
N LEU A 43 9.20 6.10 4.58
CA LEU A 43 8.27 5.09 5.07
C LEU A 43 8.67 4.60 6.47
N ILE A 44 9.97 4.39 6.71
CA ILE A 44 10.52 4.04 8.03
C ILE A 44 10.29 5.17 9.04
N ALA A 45 10.48 6.43 8.64
CA ALA A 45 10.22 7.57 9.50
C ALA A 45 8.75 7.65 9.90
N TRP A 46 7.83 7.53 8.92
CA TRP A 46 6.39 7.46 9.19
C TRP A 46 6.05 6.30 10.14
N GLN A 47 6.68 5.13 9.95
CA GLN A 47 6.48 3.99 10.85
C GLN A 47 6.89 4.33 12.28
N ASN A 48 8.08 4.91 12.48
CA ASN A 48 8.57 5.22 13.83
C ASN A 48 7.73 6.28 14.55
N ASP A 49 7.24 7.28 13.80
CA ASP A 49 6.42 8.36 14.38
C ASP A 49 5.00 7.88 14.75
N LEU A 50 4.46 6.88 14.04
CA LEU A 50 3.08 6.40 14.19
C LEU A 50 2.96 5.06 14.95
N MET A 51 4.06 4.37 15.17
CA MET A 51 4.14 3.10 15.92
C MET A 51 3.83 3.20 17.40
N ALA A 52 3.54 4.40 17.94
CA ALA A 52 2.93 4.51 19.28
C ALA A 52 1.68 3.60 19.40
N ASP A 53 0.99 3.36 18.27
CA ASP A 53 -0.27 2.60 18.21
C ASP A 53 -0.17 1.25 17.46
N GLY A 54 1.02 0.84 17.01
CA GLY A 54 1.26 -0.48 16.40
C GLY A 54 0.60 -0.73 15.03
N GLU A 55 0.29 0.34 14.28
CA GLU A 55 -0.36 0.22 12.97
C GLU A 55 0.61 -0.20 11.85
N TYR A 56 0.10 -0.97 10.88
CA TYR A 56 0.80 -1.27 9.62
C TYR A 56 0.66 -0.07 8.68
N ILE A 57 1.77 0.38 8.08
CA ILE A 57 1.75 1.46 7.09
C ILE A 57 1.78 0.88 5.69
N THR A 58 0.76 1.26 4.91
CA THR A 58 0.77 1.17 3.45
C THR A 58 0.92 2.59 2.90
N ALA A 59 1.73 2.74 1.87
CA ALA A 59 1.81 3.96 1.07
C ALA A 59 1.73 3.60 -0.41
N TYR A 60 1.33 4.57 -1.22
CA TYR A 60 1.36 4.48 -2.67
C TYR A 60 2.33 5.52 -3.19
N ALA A 61 3.02 5.22 -4.28
CA ALA A 61 3.95 6.14 -4.90
C ALA A 61 3.88 6.06 -6.42
N MET A 62 4.22 7.15 -7.10
CA MET A 62 4.39 7.17 -8.55
C MET A 62 5.47 8.18 -8.98
N PRO A 63 6.06 8.02 -10.18
CA PRO A 63 6.95 9.02 -10.75
C PRO A 63 6.22 10.37 -10.86
N ALA A 64 6.85 11.42 -10.36
CA ALA A 64 6.28 12.77 -10.36
C ALA A 64 6.91 13.62 -11.45
N VAL A 65 6.06 14.29 -12.23
CA VAL A 65 6.48 15.46 -13.00
C VAL A 65 6.37 16.66 -12.07
N VAL A 66 7.47 17.40 -11.93
CA VAL A 66 7.56 18.53 -11.02
C VAL A 66 7.80 19.79 -11.83
N THR A 67 7.11 20.85 -11.47
CA THR A 67 7.27 22.18 -12.07
C THR A 67 8.61 22.79 -11.67
N GLN A 68 9.05 23.84 -12.37
CA GLN A 68 10.29 24.57 -12.03
C GLN A 68 10.31 25.15 -10.60
N ALA A 69 9.14 25.28 -9.96
CA ALA A 69 9.02 25.78 -8.60
C ALA A 69 8.96 24.65 -7.54
N GLY A 70 9.19 23.39 -7.93
CA GLY A 70 9.20 22.26 -6.99
C GLY A 70 7.82 21.70 -6.64
N TYR A 71 6.75 22.20 -7.28
CA TYR A 71 5.39 21.66 -7.10
C TYR A 71 5.13 20.49 -8.04
N VAL A 72 4.43 19.47 -7.55
CA VAL A 72 3.93 18.37 -8.38
C VAL A 72 2.94 18.90 -9.41
N ALA A 73 3.17 18.54 -10.67
CA ALA A 73 2.37 19.01 -11.80
C ALA A 73 0.98 18.39 -11.77
N ALA A 74 -0.03 19.13 -12.24
CA ALA A 74 -1.43 18.71 -12.21
C ALA A 74 -1.67 17.40 -12.98
N GLU A 75 -0.88 17.16 -14.04
CA GLU A 75 -0.92 15.95 -14.85
C GLU A 75 -0.52 14.71 -14.04
N THR A 76 0.39 14.85 -13.07
CA THR A 76 0.77 13.75 -12.16
C THR A 76 -0.41 13.39 -11.26
N LEU A 77 -1.11 14.40 -10.72
CA LEU A 77 -2.26 14.18 -9.85
C LEU A 77 -3.46 13.61 -10.61
N ALA A 78 -3.70 14.09 -11.83
CA ALA A 78 -4.74 13.54 -12.71
C ALA A 78 -4.46 12.05 -13.03
N ALA A 79 -3.23 11.70 -13.37
CA ALA A 79 -2.83 10.31 -13.63
C ALA A 79 -3.01 9.42 -12.38
N TRP A 80 -2.73 9.96 -11.19
CA TRP A 80 -3.00 9.26 -9.93
C TRP A 80 -4.49 8.90 -9.80
N ASP A 81 -5.40 9.85 -10.01
CA ASP A 81 -6.84 9.64 -9.91
C ASP A 81 -7.36 8.63 -10.95
N GLU A 82 -6.76 8.60 -12.14
CA GLU A 82 -7.08 7.64 -13.21
C GLU A 82 -6.58 6.22 -12.91
N GLY A 83 -5.77 6.03 -11.86
CA GLY A 83 -5.20 4.73 -11.49
C GLY A 83 -4.06 4.31 -12.43
N ASP A 84 -3.10 5.21 -12.62
CA ASP A 84 -1.90 4.98 -13.42
C ASP A 84 -1.22 3.63 -13.08
N GLU A 85 -0.95 2.83 -14.11
CA GLU A 85 -0.31 1.51 -13.97
C GLU A 85 1.11 1.59 -13.39
N ARG A 86 1.72 2.78 -13.41
CA ARG A 86 3.04 3.08 -12.82
C ARG A 86 2.99 3.30 -11.31
N ALA A 87 1.80 3.40 -10.72
CA ALA A 87 1.65 3.48 -9.28
C ALA A 87 2.11 2.17 -8.62
N ILE A 88 2.90 2.31 -7.56
CA ILE A 88 3.41 1.21 -6.75
C ILE A 88 2.92 1.37 -5.33
N ARG A 89 2.62 0.24 -4.70
CA ARG A 89 2.29 0.11 -3.30
C ARG A 89 3.54 -0.29 -2.52
N LEU A 90 3.74 0.36 -1.39
CA LEU A 90 4.81 0.11 -0.44
C LEU A 90 4.16 -0.27 0.90
N ASP A 91 4.38 -1.51 1.33
CA ASP A 91 3.88 -1.99 2.62
C ASP A 91 5.06 -2.17 3.57
N TYR A 92 5.00 -1.53 4.74
CA TYR A 92 5.92 -1.82 5.82
C TYR A 92 5.44 -3.07 6.57
N GLU A 93 6.25 -4.13 6.55
CA GLU A 93 5.95 -5.43 7.15
C GLU A 93 6.68 -5.65 8.48
N HIS A 94 6.16 -6.60 9.27
CA HIS A 94 6.77 -6.99 10.53
C HIS A 94 8.22 -7.46 10.33
N GLY A 95 9.14 -7.00 11.18
CA GLY A 95 10.57 -7.27 11.05
C GLY A 95 11.35 -6.22 10.24
N GLY A 96 10.71 -5.14 9.80
CA GLY A 96 11.38 -4.00 9.16
C GLY A 96 11.57 -4.13 7.65
N TRP A 97 10.85 -5.06 7.03
CA TRP A 97 10.89 -5.27 5.59
C TRP A 97 9.90 -4.33 4.89
N ILE A 98 10.24 -3.88 3.69
CA ILE A 98 9.34 -3.12 2.83
C ILE A 98 9.01 -3.97 1.63
N LYS A 99 7.73 -4.29 1.47
CA LYS A 99 7.24 -4.98 0.28
C LYS A 99 6.85 -3.96 -0.77
N VAL A 100 7.34 -4.18 -1.99
CA VAL A 100 7.01 -3.37 -3.17
C VAL A 100 6.12 -4.20 -4.08
N ALA A 101 4.94 -3.68 -4.42
CA ALA A 101 4.00 -4.33 -5.34
C ALA A 101 3.39 -3.28 -6.28
N PRO A 102 2.99 -3.63 -7.50
CA PRO A 102 2.25 -2.69 -8.34
C PRO A 102 0.82 -2.42 -7.78
N ASP A 103 0.28 -1.22 -7.93
CA ASP A 103 -1.07 -0.87 -7.44
C ASP A 103 -2.16 -1.74 -8.10
N HIS A 104 -2.01 -2.09 -9.37
CA HIS A 104 -3.02 -2.90 -10.08
C HIS A 104 -3.13 -4.35 -9.57
N GLU A 105 -2.12 -4.89 -8.88
CA GLU A 105 -2.23 -6.16 -8.16
C GLU A 105 -3.00 -6.01 -6.83
N ALA A 106 -3.08 -4.79 -6.28
CA ALA A 106 -3.81 -4.48 -5.06
C ALA A 106 -5.32 -4.33 -5.29
N ARG A 107 -5.76 -3.90 -6.48
CA ARG A 107 -7.18 -3.81 -6.85
C ARG A 107 -7.65 -5.15 -7.41
N PRO A 108 -8.43 -5.97 -6.68
CA PRO A 108 -8.95 -7.20 -7.25
C PRO A 108 -9.94 -6.85 -8.37
N LYS A 109 -9.54 -7.04 -9.63
CA LYS A 109 -10.49 -7.19 -10.74
C LYS A 109 -11.24 -8.51 -10.53
N GLY A 110 -12.37 -8.45 -9.80
CA GLY A 110 -13.38 -9.49 -9.77
C GLY A 110 -12.92 -10.90 -9.38
N ARG A 111 -12.20 -11.08 -8.27
CA ARG A 111 -11.97 -12.43 -7.73
C ARG A 111 -13.21 -12.91 -6.96
N PRO A 112 -13.72 -14.13 -7.20
CA PRO A 112 -14.74 -14.71 -6.33
C PRO A 112 -14.19 -14.84 -4.90
N PRO A 113 -15.07 -14.87 -3.87
CA PRO A 113 -14.62 -15.13 -2.51
C PRO A 113 -13.82 -16.43 -2.51
N PHE A 114 -12.74 -16.45 -1.72
CA PHE A 114 -11.78 -17.55 -1.56
C PHE A 114 -12.40 -18.95 -1.74
N PRO A 115 -11.65 -19.94 -2.31
CA PRO A 115 -12.10 -21.32 -2.21
C PRO A 115 -12.35 -21.65 -0.72
N PRO A 116 -13.44 -22.36 -0.39
CA PRO A 116 -13.73 -22.72 1.00
C PRO A 116 -12.50 -23.41 1.59
N ALA A 117 -12.19 -23.07 2.83
CA ALA A 117 -11.10 -23.68 3.59
C ALA A 117 -11.10 -25.19 3.34
N LEU A 118 -9.93 -25.74 2.96
CA LEU A 118 -9.74 -27.18 2.84
C LEU A 118 -10.32 -27.83 4.10
N GLU A 119 -11.42 -28.58 3.96
CA GLU A 119 -12.03 -29.28 5.08
C GLU A 119 -10.93 -30.11 5.75
N ALA A 120 -10.75 -29.88 7.04
CA ALA A 120 -9.82 -30.68 7.84
C ALA A 120 -10.12 -32.18 7.60
N PRO A 121 -9.10 -33.04 7.44
CA PRO A 121 -9.32 -34.44 7.15
C PRO A 121 -10.22 -35.06 8.22
N LYS A 122 -11.40 -35.55 7.80
CA LYS A 122 -12.35 -36.22 8.69
C LYS A 122 -11.62 -37.36 9.37
N ARG A 123 -11.51 -37.31 10.72
CA ARG A 123 -10.97 -38.41 11.52
C ARG A 123 -11.72 -39.68 11.13
N ARG A 124 -11.02 -40.67 10.57
CA ARG A 124 -11.55 -42.02 10.43
C ARG A 124 -11.98 -42.49 11.82
N LYS A 125 -13.26 -42.80 11.98
CA LYS A 125 -13.71 -43.55 13.15
C LYS A 125 -13.03 -44.91 13.11
N GLU A 126 -12.31 -45.22 14.19
CA GLU A 126 -11.80 -46.56 14.46
C GLU A 126 -12.96 -47.54 14.44
N ILE A 127 -12.82 -48.58 13.62
CA ILE A 127 -13.70 -49.74 13.66
C ILE A 127 -13.20 -50.58 14.83
N THR A 128 -13.89 -50.48 15.96
CA THR A 128 -13.76 -51.45 17.05
C THR A 128 -14.47 -52.74 16.62
N ARG A 129 -13.79 -53.87 16.91
CA ARG A 129 -14.09 -55.26 16.52
C ARG A 129 -15.55 -55.70 16.59
#